data_AF-A0A7R9HUK8-F1
#
_entry.id   AF-A0A7R9HUK8-F1
#
_cell.length_a   1.000
_cell.length_b   1.000
_cell.length_c   1.000
_cell.angle_alpha   90.00
_cell.angle_beta   90.00
_cell.angle_gamma   90.00
#
_symmetry.space_group_name_H-M   'P 1'
#
loop_
_entity.id
_entity.type
_entity.pdbx_description
1 polymer ?
#
loop_
_entity_poly.entity_id
_entity_poly.type
_entity_poly.pdbx_seq_one_letter_code
_entity_poly.pdbx_strand_id
1 'polypeptide(L)'
;MELEEEMNRDRQALLEEFERRKRARQINVSTDDGEVKKNLRQLGEPICLFGEGPADRRSRLRDMLAKLGEDAIKKKQEEEEERIQQEKDQESTWYHEGPDSLRISRSWIASYSLPRAKNRLEEARREQNQPEATRTAHRQELQKNLQAMSIFCSQIGDTRPISYCQFSPDSKMLATASW
;
A
#
# COMPACT_ATOMS: atom_id res chain seq x y z
N MET A 1 -58.38 13.25 -15.06
CA MET A 1 -57.17 13.45 -15.88
C MET A 1 -55.89 13.31 -15.07
N GLU A 2 -55.52 14.19 -14.11
CA GLU A 2 -54.28 13.99 -13.31
C GLU A 2 -54.26 12.70 -12.47
N LEU A 3 -55.36 12.37 -11.79
CA LEU A 3 -55.51 11.12 -11.00
C LEU A 3 -55.47 9.84 -11.86
N GLU A 4 -55.92 9.91 -13.11
CA GLU A 4 -55.87 8.77 -14.03
C GLU A 4 -54.45 8.57 -14.59
N GLU A 5 -53.71 9.65 -14.80
CA GLU A 5 -52.29 9.59 -15.20
C GLU A 5 -51.40 9.08 -14.07
N GLU A 6 -51.60 9.50 -12.82
CA GLU A 6 -50.90 8.96 -11.66
C GLU A 6 -51.16 7.47 -11.48
N MET A 7 -52.43 7.05 -11.54
CA MET A 7 -52.79 5.64 -11.39
C MET A 7 -52.23 4.76 -12.53
N ASN A 8 -52.07 5.32 -13.74
CA ASN A 8 -51.45 4.62 -14.86
C ASN A 8 -49.92 4.51 -14.70
N ARG A 9 -49.26 5.54 -14.14
CA ARG A 9 -47.83 5.50 -13.79
C ARG A 9 -47.54 4.50 -12.68
N ASP A 10 -48.37 4.43 -11.65
CA ASP A 10 -48.23 3.46 -10.55
C ASP A 10 -48.40 2.02 -11.05
N ARG A 11 -49.37 1.79 -11.94
CA ARG A 11 -49.57 0.49 -12.59
C ARG A 11 -48.37 0.11 -13.47
N GLN A 12 -47.81 1.06 -14.21
CA GLN A 12 -46.62 0.87 -15.03
C GLN A 12 -45.41 0.50 -14.16
N ALA A 13 -45.16 1.25 -13.09
CA ALA A 13 -44.06 1.01 -12.16
C ALA A 13 -44.15 -0.36 -11.47
N LEU A 14 -45.37 -0.78 -11.11
CA LEU A 14 -45.60 -2.09 -10.51
C LEU A 14 -45.28 -3.23 -11.49
N LEU A 15 -45.71 -3.09 -12.76
CA LEU A 15 -45.40 -4.05 -13.81
C LEU A 15 -43.89 -4.14 -14.06
N GLU A 16 -43.19 -3.00 -14.07
CA GLU A 16 -41.74 -2.94 -14.20
C GLU A 16 -41.03 -3.64 -13.04
N GLU A 17 -41.51 -3.49 -11.80
CA GLU A 17 -40.96 -4.19 -10.64
C GLU A 17 -41.13 -5.71 -10.73
N PHE A 18 -42.29 -6.18 -11.21
CA PHE A 18 -42.53 -7.61 -11.44
C PHE A 18 -41.63 -8.19 -12.51
N GLU A 19 -41.51 -7.52 -13.65
CA GLU A 19 -40.60 -7.94 -14.72
C GLU A 19 -39.15 -7.99 -14.25
N ARG A 20 -38.75 -7.00 -13.46
CA ARG A 20 -37.42 -6.93 -12.87
C ARG A 20 -37.16 -8.06 -11.87
N ARG A 21 -38.10 -8.39 -10.99
CA ARG A 21 -38.00 -9.56 -10.08
C ARG A 21 -38.01 -10.88 -10.84
N LYS A 22 -38.62 -10.93 -12.03
CA LYS A 22 -38.58 -12.10 -12.92
C LYS A 22 -37.19 -12.22 -13.58
N ARG A 23 -36.63 -11.12 -14.09
CA ARG A 23 -35.27 -11.06 -14.65
C ARG A 23 -34.21 -11.40 -13.59
N ALA A 24 -34.30 -10.86 -12.38
CA ALA A 24 -33.38 -11.17 -11.27
C ALA A 24 -33.30 -12.67 -10.95
N ARG A 25 -34.42 -13.40 -11.06
CA ARG A 25 -34.47 -14.85 -10.86
C ARG A 25 -33.89 -15.66 -12.02
N GLN A 26 -33.86 -15.09 -13.22
CA GLN A 26 -33.31 -15.71 -14.43
C GLN A 26 -31.79 -15.49 -14.55
N ILE A 27 -31.25 -14.45 -13.91
CA ILE A 27 -29.81 -14.17 -13.91
C ILE A 27 -29.08 -15.24 -13.09
N ASN A 28 -28.22 -15.99 -13.78
CA ASN A 28 -27.34 -16.95 -13.17
C ASN A 28 -26.11 -16.26 -12.58
N VAL A 29 -25.99 -16.29 -11.26
CA VAL A 29 -24.78 -15.90 -10.52
C VAL A 29 -24.15 -17.11 -9.84
N SER A 30 -22.83 -17.05 -9.63
CA SER A 30 -22.07 -18.08 -8.93
C SER A 30 -22.66 -18.43 -7.56
N THR A 31 -22.52 -19.68 -7.16
CA THR A 31 -22.83 -20.18 -5.82
C THR A 31 -21.69 -19.96 -4.84
N ASP A 32 -20.47 -19.69 -5.32
CA ASP A 32 -19.32 -19.40 -4.47
C ASP A 32 -19.44 -18.00 -3.86
N ASP A 33 -19.35 -17.92 -2.54
CA ASP A 33 -19.44 -16.66 -1.79
C ASP A 33 -18.22 -15.76 -2.08
N GLY A 34 -17.06 -16.34 -2.36
CA GLY A 34 -15.86 -15.61 -2.74
C GLY A 34 -16.04 -14.81 -4.04
N GLU A 35 -16.55 -15.47 -5.08
CA GLU A 35 -16.89 -14.82 -6.36
C GLU A 35 -17.99 -13.77 -6.21
N VAL A 36 -19.04 -14.03 -5.44
CA VAL A 36 -20.11 -13.06 -5.19
C VAL A 36 -19.56 -11.80 -4.52
N LYS A 37 -18.69 -11.94 -3.52
CA LYS A 37 -18.02 -10.81 -2.85
C LYS A 37 -17.13 -10.01 -3.79
N LYS A 38 -16.39 -10.68 -4.68
CA LYS A 38 -15.56 -10.02 -5.70
C LYS A 38 -16.41 -9.21 -6.67
N ASN A 39 -17.50 -9.78 -7.17
CA ASN A 39 -18.41 -9.10 -8.10
C ASN A 39 -19.07 -7.88 -7.46
N LEU A 40 -19.50 -7.97 -6.19
CA LEU A 40 -20.02 -6.82 -5.44
C LEU A 40 -18.98 -5.72 -5.28
N ARG A 41 -17.73 -6.07 -4.95
CA ARG A 41 -16.62 -5.12 -4.88
C ARG A 41 -16.36 -4.45 -6.24
N GLN A 42 -16.39 -5.20 -7.34
CA GLN A 42 -16.18 -4.68 -8.68
C GLN A 42 -17.29 -3.71 -9.11
N LEU A 43 -18.53 -3.94 -8.65
CA LEU A 43 -19.64 -3.01 -8.85
C LEU A 43 -19.59 -1.77 -7.94
N GLY A 44 -18.60 -1.67 -7.05
CA GLY A 44 -18.49 -0.56 -6.09
C GLY A 44 -19.48 -0.64 -4.93
N GLU A 45 -20.09 -1.80 -4.72
CA GLU A 45 -21.17 -2.02 -3.76
C GLU A 45 -20.64 -2.63 -2.46
N PRO A 46 -21.32 -2.43 -1.31
CA PRO A 46 -20.92 -3.04 -0.05
C PRO A 46 -20.80 -4.57 -0.17
N ILE A 47 -19.63 -5.10 0.20
CA ILE A 47 -19.32 -6.52 0.08
C ILE A 47 -20.24 -7.37 0.98
N CYS A 48 -20.46 -6.91 2.21
CA CYS A 48 -21.37 -7.52 3.17
C CYS A 48 -22.17 -6.43 3.89
N LEU A 49 -23.47 -6.67 4.09
CA LEU A 49 -24.31 -5.87 4.98
C LEU A 49 -24.41 -6.55 6.36
N PHE A 50 -24.78 -5.78 7.39
CA PHE A 50 -24.97 -6.32 8.73
C PHE A 50 -26.10 -7.36 8.74
N GLY A 51 -25.82 -8.55 9.28
CA GLY A 51 -26.78 -9.66 9.32
C GLY A 51 -27.00 -10.39 7.99
N GLU A 52 -26.24 -10.07 6.94
CA GLU A 52 -26.41 -10.67 5.60
C GLU A 52 -25.70 -12.03 5.46
N GLY A 53 -26.48 -13.09 5.21
CA GLY A 53 -25.93 -14.40 4.88
C GLY A 53 -25.41 -14.53 3.44
N PRO A 54 -24.67 -15.60 3.11
CA PRO A 54 -24.21 -15.86 1.73
C PRO A 54 -25.35 -15.92 0.69
N ALA A 55 -26.50 -16.49 1.07
CA ALA A 55 -27.66 -16.58 0.21
C ALA A 55 -28.29 -15.20 -0.06
N ASP A 56 -28.40 -14.36 0.97
CA ASP A 56 -28.94 -13.00 0.88
C ASP A 56 -28.03 -12.12 0.03
N ARG A 57 -26.72 -12.22 0.22
CA ARG A 57 -25.69 -11.55 -0.58
C ARG A 57 -25.78 -11.93 -2.06
N ARG A 58 -25.94 -13.22 -2.34
CA ARG A 58 -26.14 -13.72 -3.71
C ARG A 58 -27.45 -13.22 -4.31
N SER A 59 -28.51 -13.11 -3.51
CA SER A 59 -29.79 -12.53 -3.95
C SER A 59 -29.65 -11.05 -4.29
N ARG A 60 -28.96 -10.28 -3.44
CA ARG A 60 -28.67 -8.87 -3.69
C ARG A 60 -27.87 -8.67 -4.96
N LEU A 61 -26.84 -9.49 -5.22
CA LEU A 61 -26.08 -9.42 -6.46
C LEU A 61 -26.99 -9.63 -7.69
N ARG A 62 -27.91 -10.61 -7.65
CA ARG A 62 -28.90 -10.82 -8.73
C ARG A 62 -29.81 -9.61 -8.92
N ASP A 63 -30.31 -9.04 -7.83
CA ASP A 63 -31.19 -7.87 -7.88
C ASP A 63 -30.49 -6.63 -8.44
N MET A 64 -29.18 -6.49 -8.22
CA MET A 64 -28.37 -5.42 -8.78
C MET A 64 -28.04 -5.64 -10.25
N LEU A 65 -27.67 -6.85 -10.66
CA LEU A 65 -27.48 -7.19 -12.07
C LEU A 65 -28.77 -7.03 -12.88
N ALA A 66 -29.94 -7.26 -12.27
CA ALA A 66 -31.22 -6.97 -12.91
C ALA A 66 -31.46 -5.46 -13.14
N LYS A 67 -30.83 -4.56 -12.37
CA LYS A 67 -30.86 -3.10 -12.62
C LYS A 67 -29.88 -2.68 -13.69
N LEU A 68 -28.64 -3.16 -13.56
CA LEU A 68 -27.47 -2.65 -14.28
C LEU A 68 -27.23 -3.37 -15.61
N GLY A 69 -27.81 -4.56 -15.78
CA GLY A 69 -27.54 -5.48 -16.88
C GLY A 69 -26.49 -6.54 -16.49
N GLU A 70 -26.55 -7.71 -17.15
CA GLU A 70 -25.65 -8.84 -16.87
C GLU A 70 -24.17 -8.51 -17.18
N ASP A 71 -23.92 -7.61 -18.14
CA ASP A 71 -22.57 -7.19 -18.55
C ASP A 71 -21.97 -6.08 -17.68
N ALA A 72 -22.68 -5.60 -16.65
CA ALA A 72 -22.18 -4.51 -15.80
C ALA A 72 -20.85 -4.83 -15.12
N ILE A 73 -20.63 -6.10 -14.76
CA ILE A 73 -19.38 -6.56 -14.14
C ILE A 73 -18.23 -6.54 -15.16
N LYS A 74 -18.46 -7.02 -16.39
CA LYS A 74 -17.44 -7.05 -17.45
C LYS A 74 -17.02 -5.65 -17.86
N LYS A 75 -17.99 -4.75 -18.05
CA LYS A 75 -17.71 -3.33 -18.35
C LYS A 75 -16.87 -2.67 -17.25
N LYS A 76 -17.17 -2.94 -15.98
CA LYS A 76 -16.38 -2.45 -14.85
C LYS A 76 -14.97 -3.03 -14.80
N GLN A 77 -14.78 -4.28 -15.21
CA GLN A 77 -13.46 -4.90 -15.32
C GLN A 77 -12.65 -4.27 -16.45
N GLU A 78 -13.26 -4.09 -17.62
CA GLU A 78 -12.63 -3.41 -18.78
C GLU A 78 -12.23 -1.97 -18.42
N GLU A 79 -13.12 -1.19 -17.79
CA GLU A 79 -12.82 0.16 -17.28
C GLU A 79 -11.64 0.15 -16.31
N GLU A 80 -11.57 -0.82 -15.40
CA GLU A 80 -10.48 -0.91 -14.42
C GLU A 80 -9.16 -1.32 -15.07
N GLU A 81 -9.19 -2.24 -16.04
CA GLU A 81 -8.01 -2.64 -16.81
C GLU A 81 -7.46 -1.47 -17.63
N GLU A 82 -8.33 -0.67 -18.26
CA GLU A 82 -7.95 0.56 -18.95
C GLU A 82 -7.33 1.58 -18.00
N ARG A 83 -7.89 1.76 -16.79
CA ARG A 83 -7.31 2.64 -15.76
C ARG A 83 -5.94 2.18 -15.30
N ILE A 84 -5.76 0.89 -15.01
CA ILE A 84 -4.48 0.32 -14.60
C ILE A 84 -3.45 0.47 -15.72
N GLN A 85 -3.86 0.29 -16.98
CA GLN A 85 -2.97 0.48 -18.13
C GLN A 85 -2.53 1.95 -18.25
N GLN A 86 -3.46 2.90 -18.08
CA GLN A 86 -3.14 4.33 -18.06
C GLN A 86 -2.22 4.71 -16.89
N GLU A 87 -2.43 4.15 -15.69
CA GLU A 87 -1.57 4.39 -14.53
C GLU A 87 -0.15 3.85 -14.77
N LYS A 88 -0.01 2.65 -15.34
CA LYS A 88 1.29 2.08 -15.73
C LYS A 88 1.99 2.91 -16.80
N ASP A 89 1.24 3.45 -17.76
CA ASP A 89 1.80 4.35 -18.78
C ASP A 89 2.20 5.70 -18.17
N GLN A 90 1.57 6.12 -17.07
CA GLN A 90 1.93 7.30 -16.27
C GLN A 90 3.07 7.06 -15.27
N GLU A 91 3.38 5.81 -14.90
CA GLU A 91 4.57 5.43 -14.10
C GLU A 91 5.90 5.61 -14.86
N SER A 92 5.89 6.34 -15.98
CA SER A 92 7.11 6.83 -16.61
C SER A 92 7.84 7.79 -15.65
N THR A 93 9.14 7.54 -15.43
CA THR A 93 9.99 8.42 -14.61
C THR A 93 10.04 9.82 -15.25
N TRP A 94 9.26 10.74 -14.71
CA TRP A 94 9.18 12.11 -15.18
C TRP A 94 10.30 12.97 -14.58
N TYR A 95 11.15 13.53 -15.43
CA TYR A 95 12.20 14.46 -15.02
C TYR A 95 11.69 15.90 -15.08
N HIS A 96 11.97 16.66 -14.02
CA HIS A 96 11.65 18.07 -13.90
C HIS A 96 12.95 18.85 -13.66
N GLU A 97 13.06 20.01 -14.29
CA GLU A 97 14.18 20.91 -14.07
C GLU A 97 14.11 21.47 -12.65
N GLY A 98 15.19 21.32 -11.90
CA GLY A 98 15.32 21.85 -10.55
C GLY A 98 15.91 23.27 -10.56
N PRO A 99 15.73 24.04 -9.46
CA PRO A 99 16.32 25.36 -9.33
C PRO A 99 17.86 25.29 -9.30
N ASP A 100 18.52 26.41 -9.65
CA ASP A 100 19.98 26.50 -9.65
C ASP A 100 20.62 26.18 -8.29
N SER A 101 19.93 26.49 -7.19
CA SER A 101 20.40 26.15 -5.83
C SER A 101 20.56 24.63 -5.64
N LEU A 102 19.69 23.83 -6.24
CA LEU A 102 19.78 22.37 -6.20
C LEU A 102 20.97 21.87 -7.02
N ARG A 103 21.24 22.49 -8.18
CA ARG A 103 22.41 22.17 -9.00
C ARG A 103 23.70 22.44 -8.24
N ILE A 104 23.84 23.61 -7.62
CA ILE A 104 25.00 23.97 -6.80
C ILE A 104 25.17 22.99 -5.63
N SER A 105 24.09 22.68 -4.92
CA SER A 105 24.11 21.72 -3.81
C SER A 105 24.55 20.33 -4.28
N ARG A 106 24.05 19.85 -5.42
CA ARG A 106 24.47 18.57 -6.02
C ARG A 106 25.95 18.57 -6.38
N SER A 107 26.45 19.65 -6.98
CA SER A 107 27.89 19.80 -7.25
C SER A 107 28.72 19.74 -5.98
N TRP A 108 28.29 20.43 -4.91
CA TRP A 108 28.98 20.37 -3.61
C TRP A 108 28.94 18.97 -2.99
N ILE A 109 27.78 18.29 -3.01
CA ILE A 109 27.64 16.91 -2.53
C ILE A 109 28.56 15.98 -3.33
N ALA A 110 28.66 16.14 -4.65
CA ALA A 110 29.57 15.35 -5.47
C ALA A 110 31.04 15.60 -5.09
N SER A 111 31.45 16.87 -4.98
CA SER A 111 32.81 17.23 -4.55
C SER A 111 33.15 16.74 -3.13
N TYR A 112 32.18 16.71 -2.21
CA TYR A 112 32.34 16.17 -0.86
C TYR A 112 32.39 14.63 -0.84
N SER A 113 31.52 13.97 -1.59
CA SER A 113 31.31 12.52 -1.51
C SER A 113 32.30 11.71 -2.34
N LEU A 114 32.72 12.18 -3.52
CA LEU A 114 33.62 11.44 -4.42
C LEU A 114 34.99 11.13 -3.79
N PRO A 115 35.70 12.09 -3.16
CA PRO A 115 36.97 11.77 -2.49
C PRO A 115 36.79 10.81 -1.31
N ARG A 116 35.70 10.96 -0.53
CA ARG A 116 35.40 10.04 0.59
C ARG A 116 35.06 8.64 0.10
N ALA A 117 34.36 8.52 -1.02
CA ALA A 117 34.08 7.24 -1.66
C ALA A 117 35.37 6.56 -2.13
N LYS A 118 36.30 7.31 -2.73
CA LYS A 118 37.63 6.81 -3.09
C LYS A 118 38.38 6.30 -1.86
N ASN A 119 38.51 7.09 -0.80
CA ASN A 119 39.22 6.70 0.43
C ASN A 119 38.58 5.45 1.06
N ARG A 120 37.24 5.37 1.12
CA ARG A 120 36.51 4.19 1.61
C ARG A 120 36.82 2.94 0.80
N LEU A 121 36.90 3.05 -0.54
CA LEU A 121 37.23 1.92 -1.41
C LEU A 121 38.70 1.50 -1.27
N GLU A 122 39.61 2.44 -1.10
CA GLU A 122 41.03 2.15 -0.85
C GLU A 122 41.22 1.41 0.47
N GLU A 123 40.53 1.84 1.53
CA GLU A 123 40.51 1.16 2.83
C GLU A 123 39.94 -0.25 2.72
N ALA A 124 38.80 -0.43 2.05
CA ALA A 124 38.19 -1.74 1.84
C ALA A 124 39.11 -2.70 1.05
N ARG A 125 39.83 -2.21 0.03
CA ARG A 125 40.83 -3.00 -0.71
C ARG A 125 42.00 -3.38 0.18
N ARG A 126 42.48 -2.45 1.02
CA ARG A 126 43.55 -2.72 1.99
C ARG A 126 43.14 -3.81 2.98
N GLU A 127 41.91 -3.75 3.50
CA GLU A 127 41.34 -4.79 4.38
C GLU A 127 41.19 -6.13 3.66
N GLN A 128 40.75 -6.12 2.39
CA GLN A 128 40.62 -7.34 1.59
C GLN A 128 41.98 -8.02 1.35
N ASN A 129 43.03 -7.23 1.14
CA ASN A 129 44.38 -7.73 0.91
C ASN A 129 45.06 -8.28 2.19
N GLN A 130 44.44 -8.12 3.37
CA GLN A 130 44.97 -8.72 4.59
C GLN A 130 44.81 -10.26 4.56
N PRO A 131 45.75 -11.00 5.17
CA PRO A 131 45.64 -12.45 5.32
C PRO A 131 44.33 -12.85 6.01
N GLU A 132 43.73 -13.96 5.55
CA GLU A 132 42.47 -14.47 6.09
C GLU A 132 42.56 -14.76 7.60
N ALA A 133 43.71 -15.27 8.07
CA ALA A 133 43.95 -15.52 9.48
C ALA A 133 43.79 -14.24 10.34
N THR A 134 44.34 -13.11 9.89
CA THR A 134 44.22 -11.81 10.58
C THR A 134 42.78 -11.34 10.62
N ARG A 135 42.06 -11.45 9.49
CA ARG A 135 40.65 -11.04 9.40
C ARG A 135 39.75 -11.90 10.30
N THR A 136 40.01 -13.21 10.34
CA THR A 136 39.28 -14.15 11.20
C THR A 136 39.56 -13.88 12.67
N ALA A 137 40.82 -13.63 13.04
CA ALA A 137 41.20 -13.28 14.41
C ALA A 137 40.48 -11.99 14.88
N HIS A 138 40.47 -10.94 14.07
CA HIS A 138 39.76 -9.70 14.39
C HIS A 138 38.26 -9.90 14.58
N ARG A 139 37.63 -10.72 13.73
CA ARG A 139 36.21 -11.07 13.87
C ARG A 139 35.92 -11.83 15.15
N GLN A 140 36.77 -12.79 15.52
CA GLN A 140 36.62 -13.54 16.77
C GLN A 140 36.79 -12.64 18.00
N GLU A 141 37.75 -11.72 17.97
CA GLU A 141 37.93 -10.72 19.03
C GLU A 141 36.70 -9.81 19.17
N LEU A 142 36.18 -9.28 18.05
CA LEU A 142 34.97 -8.46 18.04
C LEU A 142 33.77 -9.26 18.59
N GLN A 143 33.61 -10.51 18.16
CA GLN A 143 32.54 -11.39 18.64
C GLN A 143 32.63 -11.61 20.14
N LYS A 144 33.84 -11.84 20.67
CA LYS A 144 34.07 -11.99 22.11
C LYS A 144 33.67 -10.72 22.87
N ASN A 145 34.02 -9.54 22.36
CA ASN A 145 33.66 -8.26 22.98
C ASN A 145 32.14 -8.03 22.97
N LEU A 146 31.47 -8.34 21.87
CA LEU A 146 30.01 -8.23 21.76
C LEU A 146 29.28 -9.23 22.67
N GLN A 147 29.80 -10.44 22.83
CA GLN A 147 29.24 -11.44 23.75
C GLN A 147 29.43 -11.04 25.23
N ALA A 148 30.47 -10.27 25.53
CA ALA A 148 30.73 -9.74 26.87
C ALA A 148 29.93 -8.45 27.18
N MET A 149 29.25 -7.84 26.21
CA MET A 149 28.45 -6.64 26.44
C MET A 149 27.27 -6.94 27.37
N SER A 150 27.14 -6.13 28.42
CA SER A 150 26.02 -6.16 29.35
C SER A 150 25.53 -4.73 29.60
N ILE A 151 24.31 -4.61 30.15
CA ILE A 151 23.73 -3.31 30.48
C ILE A 151 24.55 -2.70 31.61
N PHE A 152 25.26 -1.61 31.32
CA PHE A 152 26.05 -0.88 32.32
C PHE A 152 25.16 -0.02 33.22
N CYS A 153 24.23 0.74 32.63
CA CYS A 153 23.31 1.61 33.36
C CYS A 153 21.97 1.75 32.63
N SER A 154 20.96 2.18 33.40
CA SER A 154 19.67 2.61 32.88
C SER A 154 19.32 3.94 33.55
N GLN A 155 18.82 4.90 32.77
CA GLN A 155 18.48 6.24 33.25
C GLN A 155 17.10 6.62 32.72
N ILE A 156 16.26 7.18 33.58
CA ILE A 156 14.94 7.70 33.21
C ILE A 156 15.16 8.95 32.35
N GLY A 157 14.70 8.92 31.10
CA GLY A 157 14.81 10.03 30.16
C GLY A 157 13.63 10.99 30.18
N ASP A 158 12.40 10.47 30.20
CA ASP A 158 11.16 11.26 30.21
C ASP A 158 9.99 10.43 30.79
N THR A 159 8.86 11.10 31.03
CA THR A 159 7.55 10.52 31.35
C THR A 159 6.90 9.77 30.18
N ARG A 160 7.29 10.11 28.95
CA ARG A 160 6.86 9.44 27.72
C ARG A 160 7.97 8.51 27.19
N PRO A 161 7.64 7.57 26.29
CA PRO A 161 8.66 6.71 25.68
C PRO A 161 9.68 7.51 24.87
N ILE A 162 10.95 7.22 25.07
CA ILE A 162 12.04 7.76 24.23
C ILE A 162 11.94 7.14 22.84
N SER A 163 11.87 7.99 21.81
CA SER A 163 11.71 7.63 20.41
C SER A 163 13.05 7.47 19.67
N TYR A 164 14.08 8.19 20.11
CA TYR A 164 15.39 8.18 19.47
C TYR A 164 16.51 8.52 20.46
N CYS A 165 17.71 7.98 20.22
CA CYS A 165 18.92 8.43 20.88
C CYS A 165 20.13 8.43 19.94
N GLN A 166 21.03 9.39 20.09
CA GLN A 166 22.24 9.50 19.28
C GLN A 166 23.41 10.05 20.09
N PHE A 167 24.56 9.39 19.97
CA PHE A 167 25.81 9.87 20.55
C PHE A 167 26.33 11.10 19.79
N SER A 168 26.97 12.01 20.52
CA SER A 168 27.79 13.06 19.91
C SER A 168 28.95 12.44 19.11
N PRO A 169 29.50 13.12 18.09
CA PRO A 169 30.61 12.58 17.29
C PRO A 169 31.87 12.21 18.09
N ASP A 170 32.04 12.79 19.28
CA ASP A 170 33.13 12.50 20.21
C ASP A 170 32.75 11.51 21.33
N SER A 171 31.54 10.96 21.27
CA SER A 171 30.96 10.00 22.23
C SER A 171 30.89 10.47 23.69
N LYS A 172 30.99 11.78 23.96
CA LYS A 172 30.92 12.34 25.32
C LYS A 172 29.51 12.67 25.79
N MET A 173 28.59 12.88 24.87
CA MET A 173 27.20 13.22 25.16
C MET A 173 26.26 12.27 24.43
N LEU A 174 25.06 12.09 24.99
CA LEU A 174 23.97 11.34 24.38
C LEU A 174 22.75 12.28 24.29
N ALA A 175 22.26 12.51 23.08
CA ALA A 175 20.99 13.20 22.85
C ALA A 175 19.86 12.16 22.84
N THR A 176 18.78 12.45 23.57
CA THR A 176 17.56 11.64 23.58
C THR A 176 16.38 12.47 23.06
N ALA A 177 15.49 11.85 22.30
CA ALA A 177 14.26 12.47 21.81
C ALA A 177 13.05 11.69 22.35
N SER A 178 12.06 12.40 22.85
CA SER A 178 10.80 11.87 23.38
C SER A 178 9.63 12.28 22.49
N TRP A 179 8.50 11.57 22.60
CA TRP A 179 7.27 11.81 21.80
C TRP A 179 6.42 12.98 22.29
#